data_AF-A0ABD0PMG2-F1
#
_entry.id   AF-A0ABD0PMG2-F1
#
_cell.length_a   1.000
_cell.length_b   1.000
_cell.length_c   1.000
_cell.angle_alpha   90.00
_cell.angle_beta   90.00
_cell.angle_gamma   90.00
#
_symmetry.space_group_name_H-M   'P 1'
#
loop_
_entity.id
_entity.type
_entity.pdbx_description
1 polymer ?
#
loop_
_entity_poly.entity_id
_entity_poly.type
_entity_poly.pdbx_seq_one_letter_code
_entity_poly.pdbx_strand_id
1 'polypeptide(L)'
;VSPRDGRIIALSGLDAGRYNLNATVTDGRFTVNVPVSVHVEQASAEMLHDAVTIRFDRVSPHDFVSRHLPSVRRVLSSVMATPRPDALHVLSVQPVESTGQLDLLIAVETAEGGGFYKAALVTQKLSSARRQLDQVLRVSAVLDKNCSGLDCREAQCEQTITLDSHSLLTYSSTKTSFVSPKFHRNTRCVCS
;
A
#
# COMPACT_ATOMS: atom_id res chain seq x y z
N VAL A 1 10.91 20.06 -9.50
CA VAL A 1 9.77 20.58 -8.70
C VAL A 1 9.01 21.56 -9.56
N SER A 2 7.70 21.41 -9.70
CA SER A 2 6.88 22.32 -10.49
C SER A 2 6.91 23.73 -9.87
N PRO A 3 7.32 24.77 -10.61
CA PRO A 3 7.42 26.13 -10.07
C PRO A 3 6.06 26.78 -9.85
N ARG A 4 4.97 26.21 -10.37
CA ARG A 4 3.61 26.77 -10.26
C ARG A 4 2.86 26.32 -9.02
N ASP A 5 3.06 25.07 -8.62
CA ASP A 5 2.24 24.40 -7.59
C ASP A 5 3.06 23.57 -6.60
N GLY A 6 4.40 23.56 -6.71
CA GLY A 6 5.29 22.86 -5.79
C GLY A 6 5.27 21.33 -5.93
N ARG A 7 4.57 20.76 -6.92
CA ARG A 7 4.52 19.29 -7.09
C ARG A 7 5.90 18.73 -7.46
N ILE A 8 6.25 17.61 -6.83
CA ILE A 8 7.41 16.81 -7.20
C ILE A 8 6.95 15.76 -8.20
N ILE A 9 7.53 15.78 -9.39
CA ILE A 9 7.10 14.96 -10.53
C ILE A 9 8.25 14.03 -10.88
N ALA A 10 7.94 12.74 -10.97
CA ALA A 10 8.81 11.74 -11.56
C ALA A 10 8.69 11.81 -13.09
N LEU A 11 9.78 12.10 -13.80
CA LEU A 11 9.73 12.30 -15.26
C LEU A 11 9.69 10.99 -16.05
N SER A 12 10.37 9.94 -15.57
CA SER A 12 10.23 8.52 -15.97
C SER A 12 11.36 7.71 -15.34
N GLY A 13 11.16 6.39 -15.13
CA GLY A 13 12.26 5.47 -14.80
C GLY A 13 12.98 5.79 -13.49
N LEU A 14 12.24 5.83 -12.38
CA LEU A 14 12.85 5.91 -11.05
C LEU A 14 13.21 4.50 -10.57
N ASP A 15 14.47 4.31 -10.24
CA ASP A 15 14.92 3.10 -9.56
C ASP A 15 14.38 3.06 -8.12
N ALA A 16 14.26 1.86 -7.58
CA ALA A 16 13.93 1.69 -6.18
C ALA A 16 15.04 2.31 -5.32
N GLY A 17 14.67 3.05 -4.28
CA GLY A 17 15.64 3.70 -3.41
C GLY A 17 15.10 4.89 -2.63
N ARG A 18 16.03 5.68 -2.10
CA ARG A 18 15.73 6.92 -1.37
C ARG A 18 16.45 8.08 -2.05
N TYR A 19 15.69 9.05 -2.50
CA TYR A 19 16.17 10.27 -3.12
C TYR A 19 16.00 11.42 -2.13
N ASN A 20 17.09 12.10 -1.80
CA ASN A 20 17.05 13.29 -0.96
C ASN A 20 17.30 14.51 -1.85
N LEU A 21 16.41 15.49 -1.78
CA LEU A 21 16.50 16.71 -2.57
C LEU A 21 16.14 17.91 -1.69
N ASN A 22 16.66 19.08 -2.05
CA ASN A 22 16.30 20.34 -1.39
C ASN A 22 15.33 21.10 -2.30
N ALA A 23 14.16 21.44 -1.76
CA ALA A 23 13.21 22.34 -2.41
C ALA A 23 13.45 23.76 -1.88
N THR A 24 13.64 24.72 -2.78
CA THR A 24 13.79 26.13 -2.42
C THR A 24 12.48 26.85 -2.67
N VAL A 25 11.97 27.55 -1.66
CA VAL A 25 10.74 28.35 -1.73
C VAL A 25 11.11 29.82 -1.51
N THR A 26 10.64 30.71 -2.39
CA THR A 26 10.89 32.15 -2.27
C THR A 26 9.62 32.95 -2.56
N ASP A 27 9.43 34.03 -1.81
CA ASP A 27 8.41 35.05 -2.08
C ASP A 27 8.99 36.27 -2.83
N GLY A 28 10.24 36.17 -3.30
CA GLY A 28 10.99 37.24 -3.95
C GLY A 28 11.82 38.10 -2.99
N ARG A 29 11.54 38.07 -1.68
CA ARG A 29 12.31 38.79 -0.65
C ARG A 29 13.05 37.83 0.28
N PHE A 30 12.38 36.78 0.70
CA PHE A 30 12.90 35.71 1.55
C PHE A 30 12.99 34.42 0.76
N THR A 31 13.99 33.61 1.10
CA THR A 31 14.24 32.31 0.47
C THR A 31 14.51 31.29 1.55
N VAL A 32 13.80 30.17 1.50
CA VAL A 32 13.92 29.08 2.46
C VAL A 32 14.20 27.78 1.70
N ASN A 33 15.14 26.99 2.23
CA ASN A 33 15.42 25.65 1.75
C ASN A 33 14.72 24.62 2.65
N VAL A 34 13.99 23.70 2.02
CA VAL A 34 13.25 22.64 2.69
C VAL A 34 13.79 21.29 2.21
N PRO A 35 14.33 20.45 3.11
CA PRO A 35 14.75 19.11 2.72
C PRO A 35 13.54 18.22 2.42
N VAL A 36 13.63 17.41 1.38
CA VAL A 36 12.61 16.46 0.95
C VAL A 36 13.26 15.09 0.74
N SER A 37 12.62 14.05 1.28
CA SER A 37 13.01 12.66 1.06
C SER A 37 11.89 11.95 0.29
N VAL A 38 12.23 11.39 -0.87
CA VAL A 38 11.35 10.59 -1.71
C VAL A 38 11.80 9.14 -1.61
N HIS A 39 10.91 8.28 -1.14
CA HIS A 39 11.15 6.83 -1.13
C HIS A 39 10.40 6.20 -2.30
N VAL A 40 11.14 5.51 -3.16
CA VAL A 40 10.61 4.77 -4.30
C VAL A 40 10.78 3.29 -4.02
N GLU A 41 9.69 2.56 -4.17
CA GLU A 41 9.65 1.12 -3.94
C GLU A 41 9.12 0.45 -5.21
N GLN A 42 9.79 -0.62 -5.64
CA GLN A 42 9.36 -1.40 -6.79
C GLN A 42 8.48 -2.56 -6.32
N ALA A 43 7.24 -2.61 -6.78
CA ALA A 43 6.37 -3.75 -6.54
C ALA A 43 6.79 -4.94 -7.41
N SER A 44 7.21 -6.04 -6.79
CA SER A 44 7.59 -7.26 -7.50
C SER A 44 6.40 -8.19 -7.74
N ALA A 45 6.55 -9.14 -8.68
CA ALA A 45 5.54 -10.17 -8.91
C ALA A 45 5.34 -11.06 -7.65
N GLU A 46 6.39 -11.30 -6.87
CA GLU A 46 6.35 -12.06 -5.63
C GLU A 46 5.57 -11.32 -4.53
N MET A 47 5.77 -9.99 -4.42
CA MET A 47 4.95 -9.16 -3.54
C MET A 47 3.48 -9.27 -3.88
N LEU A 48 3.13 -9.14 -5.17
CA LEU A 48 1.75 -9.29 -5.64
C LEU A 48 1.23 -10.72 -5.50
N HIS A 49 2.11 -11.72 -5.55
CA HIS A 49 1.76 -13.11 -5.35
C HIS A 49 1.24 -13.34 -3.93
N ASP A 50 1.94 -12.81 -2.94
CA ASP A 50 1.68 -13.01 -1.51
C ASP A 50 1.00 -11.80 -0.82
N ALA A 51 0.44 -10.88 -1.61
CA ALA A 51 -0.20 -9.67 -1.08
C ALA A 51 -1.53 -9.95 -0.37
N VAL A 52 -1.82 -9.17 0.67
CA VAL A 52 -3.05 -9.17 1.45
C VAL A 52 -3.67 -7.78 1.45
N THR A 53 -5.00 -7.71 1.38
CA THR A 53 -5.72 -6.45 1.58
C THR A 53 -6.33 -6.38 2.96
N ILE A 54 -6.16 -5.24 3.62
CA ILE A 54 -6.89 -4.88 4.83
C ILE A 54 -7.90 -3.80 4.43
N ARG A 55 -9.18 -4.06 4.68
CA ARG A 55 -10.24 -3.09 4.43
C ARG A 55 -10.61 -2.37 5.72
N PHE A 56 -10.62 -1.05 5.67
CA PHE A 56 -11.00 -0.18 6.78
C PHE A 56 -12.36 0.49 6.53
N ASP A 57 -13.11 0.71 7.60
CA ASP A 57 -14.38 1.44 7.56
C ASP A 57 -14.17 2.94 7.72
N ARG A 58 -14.92 3.73 6.93
CA ARG A 58 -15.18 5.17 7.16
C ARG A 58 -13.91 6.02 7.31
N VAL A 59 -12.99 5.91 6.36
CA VAL A 59 -11.79 6.77 6.30
C VAL A 59 -11.57 7.28 4.88
N SER A 60 -11.23 8.56 4.74
CA SER A 60 -10.81 9.10 3.45
C SER A 60 -9.35 8.69 3.16
N PRO A 61 -8.96 8.47 1.89
CA PRO A 61 -7.58 8.11 1.57
C PRO A 61 -6.54 9.14 2.05
N HIS A 62 -6.84 10.44 1.94
CA HIS A 62 -5.96 11.52 2.41
C HIS A 62 -5.75 11.48 3.93
N ASP A 63 -6.82 11.27 4.69
CA ASP A 63 -6.74 11.18 6.14
C ASP A 63 -6.03 9.91 6.58
N PHE A 64 -6.29 8.80 5.88
CA PHE A 64 -5.61 7.54 6.15
C PHE A 64 -4.10 7.70 5.99
N VAL A 65 -3.63 8.19 4.84
CA VAL A 65 -2.19 8.36 4.58
C VAL A 65 -1.54 9.31 5.57
N SER A 66 -2.18 10.44 5.88
CA SER A 66 -1.57 11.48 6.70
C SER A 66 -1.64 11.22 8.20
N ARG A 67 -2.70 10.56 8.71
CA ARG A 67 -2.96 10.40 10.15
C ARG A 67 -2.85 8.96 10.64
N HIS A 68 -3.26 7.97 9.84
CA HIS A 68 -3.41 6.59 10.32
C HIS A 68 -2.31 5.65 9.85
N LEU A 69 -1.81 5.81 8.61
CA LEU A 69 -0.84 4.91 8.00
C LEU A 69 0.42 4.68 8.87
N PRO A 70 1.05 5.68 9.51
CA PRO A 70 2.19 5.44 10.38
C PRO A 70 1.87 4.53 11.58
N SER A 71 0.68 4.67 12.17
CA SER A 71 0.21 3.83 13.29
C SER A 71 -0.18 2.44 12.82
N VAL A 72 -0.86 2.34 11.66
CA VAL A 72 -1.21 1.06 11.04
C VAL A 72 0.06 0.27 10.72
N ARG A 73 1.08 0.88 10.09
CA ARG A 73 2.37 0.24 9.83
C ARG A 73 2.99 -0.33 11.10
N ARG A 74 3.02 0.46 12.19
CA ARG A 74 3.55 0.01 13.50
C ARG A 74 2.81 -1.22 14.04
N VAL A 75 1.48 -1.22 14.01
CA VAL A 75 0.69 -2.38 14.45
C VAL A 75 0.95 -3.59 13.55
N LEU A 76 0.95 -3.42 12.23
CA LEU A 76 1.23 -4.51 11.30
C LEU A 76 2.61 -5.11 11.49
N SER A 77 3.65 -4.30 11.66
CA SER A 77 5.00 -4.78 11.95
C SER A 77 5.06 -5.56 13.27
N SER A 78 4.36 -5.09 14.30
CA SER A 78 4.27 -5.78 15.60
C SER A 78 3.55 -7.12 15.49
N VAL A 79 2.39 -7.18 14.81
CA VAL A 79 1.61 -8.41 14.62
C VAL A 79 2.39 -9.45 13.82
N MET A 80 3.11 -9.01 12.79
CA MET A 80 3.93 -9.89 11.97
C MET A 80 5.23 -10.30 12.69
N ALA A 81 5.57 -9.66 13.81
CA ALA A 81 6.82 -9.83 14.54
C ALA A 81 8.05 -9.65 13.64
N THR A 82 7.96 -8.72 12.68
CA THR A 82 9.11 -8.40 11.84
C THR A 82 10.06 -7.47 12.60
N PRO A 83 11.36 -7.81 12.71
CA PRO A 83 12.35 -6.97 13.36
C PRO A 83 12.67 -5.70 12.54
N ARG A 84 12.24 -5.66 11.28
CA ARG A 84 12.56 -4.64 10.28
C ARG A 84 11.31 -3.85 9.88
N PRO A 85 11.18 -2.55 10.23
CA PRO A 85 10.02 -1.73 9.84
C PRO A 85 9.80 -1.57 8.33
N ASP A 86 10.86 -1.78 7.55
CA ASP A 86 10.91 -1.77 6.09
C ASP A 86 10.46 -3.09 5.44
N ALA A 87 10.40 -4.19 6.19
CA ALA A 87 9.85 -5.47 5.70
C ALA A 87 8.34 -5.42 5.41
N LEU A 88 7.65 -4.34 5.82
CA LEU A 88 6.25 -4.11 5.49
C LEU A 88 6.15 -3.20 4.27
N HIS A 89 5.68 -3.77 3.17
CA HIS A 89 5.54 -3.12 1.88
C HIS A 89 4.09 -2.67 1.70
N VAL A 90 3.88 -1.39 1.41
CA VAL A 90 2.55 -0.82 1.15
C VAL A 90 2.44 -0.57 -0.35
N LEU A 91 1.73 -1.47 -1.04
CA LEU A 91 1.70 -1.51 -2.50
C LEU A 91 0.65 -0.54 -3.07
N SER A 92 -0.48 -0.38 -2.38
CA SER A 92 -1.54 0.54 -2.81
C SER A 92 -2.49 0.92 -1.67
N VAL A 93 -3.03 2.13 -1.76
CA VAL A 93 -4.10 2.65 -0.88
C VAL A 93 -5.26 3.07 -1.77
N GLN A 94 -6.39 2.37 -1.74
CA GLN A 94 -7.46 2.55 -2.71
C GLN A 94 -8.81 2.71 -2.01
N PRO A 95 -9.60 3.76 -2.30
CA PRO A 95 -10.98 3.82 -1.85
C PRO A 95 -11.80 2.71 -2.50
N VAL A 96 -12.71 2.12 -1.72
CA VAL A 96 -13.70 1.18 -2.23
C VAL A 96 -14.89 2.01 -2.70
N GLU A 97 -15.11 2.02 -4.02
CA GLU A 97 -16.13 2.85 -4.66
C GLU A 97 -17.49 2.73 -3.98
N SER A 98 -18.17 3.86 -3.79
CA SER A 98 -19.54 3.95 -3.23
C SER A 98 -19.75 3.43 -1.79
N THR A 99 -18.71 2.99 -1.06
CA THR A 99 -18.87 2.46 0.30
C THR A 99 -18.26 3.33 1.40
N GLY A 100 -17.37 4.27 1.05
CA GLY A 100 -16.57 5.02 2.03
C GLY A 100 -15.56 4.16 2.80
N GLN A 101 -15.34 2.91 2.36
CA GLN A 101 -14.29 2.04 2.87
C GLN A 101 -12.97 2.28 2.11
N LEU A 102 -11.88 1.80 2.69
CA LEU A 102 -10.54 1.94 2.13
C LEU A 102 -9.81 0.60 2.16
N ASP A 103 -9.28 0.18 1.01
CA ASP A 103 -8.41 -0.99 0.88
C ASP A 103 -6.94 -0.57 0.97
N LEU A 104 -6.21 -1.21 1.87
CA LEU A 104 -4.75 -1.17 1.97
C LEU A 104 -4.19 -2.49 1.46
N LEU A 105 -3.45 -2.47 0.35
CA LEU A 105 -2.75 -3.64 -0.19
C LEU A 105 -1.32 -3.68 0.35
N ILE A 106 -0.94 -4.79 0.98
CA ILE A 106 0.39 -4.97 1.58
C ILE A 106 1.04 -6.28 1.17
N ALA A 107 2.36 -6.33 1.24
CA ALA A 107 3.16 -7.55 1.29
C ALA A 107 4.12 -7.48 2.47
N VAL A 108 4.52 -8.63 3.02
CA VAL A 108 5.39 -8.69 4.20
C VAL A 108 6.59 -9.58 3.90
N GLU A 109 7.79 -9.00 3.90
CA GLU A 109 9.06 -9.70 3.73
C GLU A 109 9.33 -10.60 4.94
N THR A 110 9.96 -11.75 4.71
CA THR A 110 10.39 -12.65 5.77
C THR A 110 11.55 -12.05 6.58
N ALA A 111 11.65 -12.43 7.86
CA ALA A 111 12.72 -11.95 8.73
C ALA A 111 14.14 -12.34 8.22
N GLU A 112 14.26 -13.50 7.59
CA GLU A 112 15.50 -14.06 7.03
C GLU A 112 15.95 -13.34 5.74
N GLY A 113 15.07 -12.54 5.13
CA GLY A 113 15.29 -11.89 3.84
C GLY A 113 15.09 -12.85 2.66
N GLY A 114 14.88 -12.28 1.46
CA GLY A 114 14.84 -13.05 0.21
C GLY A 114 13.49 -13.71 -0.12
N GLY A 115 12.40 -13.34 0.56
CA GLY A 115 11.05 -13.79 0.20
C GLY A 115 9.96 -13.10 1.01
N PHE A 116 8.71 -13.51 0.76
CA PHE A 116 7.52 -12.94 1.41
C PHE A 116 6.74 -14.00 2.18
N TYR A 117 6.13 -13.60 3.30
CA TYR A 117 5.21 -14.46 4.02
C TYR A 117 3.98 -14.77 3.17
N LYS A 118 3.56 -16.04 3.17
CA LYS A 118 2.36 -16.47 2.44
C LYS A 118 1.13 -15.69 2.84
N ALA A 119 0.33 -15.28 1.85
CA ALA A 119 -0.89 -14.49 2.05
C ALA A 119 -1.84 -15.10 3.10
N ALA A 120 -1.96 -16.43 3.12
CA ALA A 120 -2.77 -17.15 4.10
C ALA A 120 -2.28 -16.95 5.55
N LEU A 121 -0.96 -17.02 5.77
CA LEU A 121 -0.35 -16.80 7.09
C LEU A 121 -0.52 -15.35 7.54
N VAL A 122 -0.27 -14.40 6.63
CA VAL A 122 -0.47 -12.96 6.90
C VAL A 122 -1.93 -12.71 7.27
N THR A 123 -2.87 -13.22 6.49
CA THR A 123 -4.31 -13.07 6.74
C THR A 123 -4.74 -13.69 8.06
N GLN A 124 -4.23 -14.87 8.40
CA GLN A 124 -4.49 -15.51 9.69
C GLN A 124 -4.00 -14.65 10.86
N LYS A 125 -2.76 -14.16 10.81
CA LYS A 125 -2.18 -13.32 11.87
C LYS A 125 -2.93 -11.99 12.02
N LEU A 126 -3.26 -11.33 10.91
CA LEU A 126 -3.98 -10.06 10.94
C LEU A 126 -5.42 -10.23 11.42
N SER A 127 -6.09 -11.31 11.03
CA SER A 127 -7.43 -11.63 11.49
C SER A 127 -7.47 -11.94 12.99
N SER A 128 -6.47 -12.65 13.52
CA SER A 128 -6.37 -12.92 14.96
C SER A 128 -6.02 -11.66 15.77
N ALA A 129 -5.27 -10.73 15.17
CA ALA A 129 -4.91 -9.44 15.75
C ALA A 129 -5.88 -8.29 15.43
N ARG A 130 -7.08 -8.58 14.89
CA ARG A 130 -8.06 -7.56 14.47
C ARG A 130 -8.34 -6.51 15.55
N ARG A 131 -8.46 -6.92 16.81
CA ARG A 131 -8.68 -6.00 17.95
C ARG A 131 -7.56 -4.97 18.13
N GLN A 132 -6.31 -5.33 17.83
CA GLN A 132 -5.18 -4.38 17.91
C GLN A 132 -5.23 -3.37 16.77
N LEU A 133 -5.62 -3.81 15.56
CA LEU A 133 -5.80 -2.91 14.41
C LEU A 133 -6.98 -1.94 14.63
N ASP A 134 -8.09 -2.44 15.20
CA ASP A 134 -9.29 -1.66 15.50
C ASP A 134 -9.03 -0.50 16.48
N GLN A 135 -7.99 -0.58 17.31
CA GLN A 135 -7.56 0.53 18.19
C GLN A 135 -7.03 1.73 17.41
N VAL A 136 -6.54 1.52 16.18
CA VAL A 136 -6.05 2.59 15.29
C VAL A 136 -7.12 3.00 14.30
N LEU A 137 -7.72 2.02 13.62
CA LEU A 137 -8.77 2.24 12.64
C LEU A 137 -9.57 0.94 12.46
N ARG A 138 -10.91 1.06 12.43
CA ARG A 138 -11.81 -0.10 12.36
C ARG A 138 -11.58 -0.90 11.07
N VAL A 139 -11.22 -2.17 11.22
CA VAL A 139 -11.05 -3.14 10.14
C VAL A 139 -12.40 -3.77 9.85
N SER A 140 -12.83 -3.75 8.60
CA SER A 140 -14.05 -4.43 8.14
C SER A 140 -13.76 -5.84 7.63
N ALA A 141 -12.66 -6.03 6.90
CA ALA A 141 -12.23 -7.31 6.38
C ALA A 141 -10.70 -7.41 6.23
N VAL A 142 -10.18 -8.64 6.30
CA VAL A 142 -8.83 -8.98 5.86
C VAL A 142 -9.01 -10.00 4.73
N LEU A 143 -8.51 -9.66 3.54
CA LEU A 143 -8.78 -10.36 2.30
C LEU A 143 -7.47 -10.85 1.69
N ASP A 144 -7.31 -12.16 1.60
CA ASP A 144 -6.27 -12.79 0.79
C ASP A 144 -6.78 -13.05 -0.65
N LYS A 145 -6.00 -13.85 -1.38
CA LYS A 145 -6.43 -14.37 -2.66
C LYS A 145 -7.38 -15.55 -2.47
N ASN A 146 -8.68 -15.28 -2.52
CA ASN A 146 -9.71 -16.32 -2.60
C ASN A 146 -10.61 -16.15 -3.83
N CYS A 147 -11.25 -17.23 -4.22
CA CYS A 147 -12.21 -17.27 -5.34
C CYS A 147 -13.66 -17.24 -4.87
N SER A 148 -13.90 -16.59 -3.73
CA SER A 148 -15.24 -16.52 -3.16
C SER A 148 -16.21 -15.87 -4.17
N GLY A 149 -17.22 -16.63 -4.59
CA GLY A 149 -18.23 -16.17 -5.54
C GLY A 149 -18.02 -16.56 -7.01
N LEU A 150 -16.94 -17.27 -7.35
CA LEU A 150 -16.76 -17.86 -8.70
C LEU A 150 -16.99 -19.38 -8.65
N ASP A 151 -17.92 -19.88 -9.45
CA ASP A 151 -18.15 -21.32 -9.63
C ASP A 151 -17.39 -21.83 -10.86
N CYS A 152 -16.27 -22.51 -10.61
CA CYS A 152 -15.42 -23.09 -11.65
C CYS A 152 -15.75 -24.55 -11.96
N ARG A 153 -16.78 -25.15 -11.34
CA ARG A 153 -17.09 -26.59 -11.48
C ARG A 153 -15.84 -27.46 -11.25
N GLU A 154 -15.37 -28.16 -12.29
CA GLU A 154 -14.18 -29.02 -12.27
C GLU A 154 -12.88 -28.27 -12.57
N ALA A 155 -12.96 -27.03 -13.07
CA ALA A 155 -11.77 -26.21 -13.33
C ALA A 155 -11.21 -25.63 -12.04
N GLN A 156 -9.90 -25.36 -12.03
CA GLN A 156 -9.26 -24.70 -10.89
C GLN A 156 -9.52 -23.20 -10.96
N CYS A 157 -9.84 -22.57 -9.83
CA CYS A 157 -9.92 -21.13 -9.77
C CYS A 157 -8.56 -20.52 -9.43
N GLU A 158 -8.17 -19.50 -10.19
CA GLU A 158 -7.00 -18.68 -9.93
C GLU A 158 -7.43 -17.22 -9.72
N GLN A 159 -6.95 -16.61 -8.63
CA GLN A 159 -7.05 -15.17 -8.42
C GLN A 159 -5.68 -14.50 -8.52
N THR A 160 -5.59 -13.46 -9.32
CA THR A 160 -4.40 -12.63 -9.48
C THR A 160 -4.66 -11.19 -9.02
N ILE A 161 -3.59 -10.52 -8.61
CA ILE A 161 -3.60 -9.10 -8.28
C ILE A 161 -2.63 -8.42 -9.24
N THR A 162 -3.09 -7.40 -9.93
CA THR A 162 -2.28 -6.60 -10.85
C THR A 162 -2.28 -5.14 -10.43
N LEU A 163 -1.20 -4.44 -10.75
CA LEU A 163 -1.09 -2.99 -10.57
C LEU A 163 -1.17 -2.33 -11.94
N ASP A 164 -2.05 -1.34 -12.08
CA ASP A 164 -2.15 -0.52 -13.29
C ASP A 164 -1.21 0.68 -13.17
N SER A 165 -0.08 0.62 -13.88
CA SER A 165 0.92 1.68 -13.91
C SER A 165 0.45 2.95 -14.63
N HIS A 166 -0.63 2.87 -15.41
CA HIS A 166 -1.22 4.02 -16.10
C HIS A 166 -2.27 4.75 -15.26
N SER A 167 -2.77 4.11 -14.20
CA SER A 167 -3.73 4.70 -13.28
C SER A 167 -3.13 4.88 -11.88
N LEU A 168 -2.49 6.02 -11.64
CA LEU A 168 -1.91 6.35 -10.34
C LEU A 168 -2.91 7.05 -9.42
N LEU A 169 -2.89 6.67 -8.15
CA LEU A 169 -3.54 7.35 -7.03
C LEU A 169 -2.51 8.22 -6.32
N THR A 170 -2.85 9.46 -6.03
CA THR A 170 -1.98 10.40 -5.31
C THR A 170 -2.73 11.00 -4.12
N TYR A 171 -2.18 10.85 -2.93
CA TYR A 171 -2.70 11.46 -1.71
C TYR A 171 -1.62 12.32 -1.07
N SER A 172 -1.86 13.63 -1.08
CA SER A 172 -0.94 14.60 -0.51
C SER A 172 -1.54 15.24 0.73
N SER A 173 -0.66 15.57 1.68
CA SER A 173 -0.90 16.35 2.89
C SER A 173 0.21 17.39 3.05
N THR A 174 0.16 18.19 4.11
CA THR A 174 1.17 19.22 4.38
C THR A 174 2.58 18.68 4.61
N LYS A 175 2.72 17.41 5.01
CA LYS A 175 4.01 16.79 5.38
C LYS A 175 4.39 15.56 4.56
N THR A 176 3.41 14.90 3.95
CA THR A 176 3.63 13.60 3.29
C THR A 176 2.76 13.50 2.06
N SER A 177 3.34 12.99 0.98
CA SER A 177 2.62 12.56 -0.21
C SER A 177 2.85 11.07 -0.44
N PHE A 178 1.80 10.37 -0.83
CA PHE A 178 1.83 8.96 -1.19
C PHE A 178 1.29 8.79 -2.60
N VAL A 179 2.03 8.07 -3.43
CA VAL A 179 1.67 7.77 -4.81
C VAL A 179 1.75 6.27 -5.00
N SER A 180 0.68 5.66 -5.51
CA SER A 180 0.65 4.23 -5.80
C SER A 180 -0.22 3.94 -7.02
N PRO A 181 0.07 2.93 -7.83
CA PRO A 181 -0.85 2.46 -8.85
C PRO A 181 -2.15 1.93 -8.25
N LYS A 182 -3.25 2.01 -9.02
CA LYS A 182 -4.47 1.26 -8.71
C LYS A 182 -4.19 -0.22 -8.81
N PHE A 183 -4.82 -1.00 -7.95
CA PHE A 183 -4.74 -2.45 -8.01
C PHE A 183 -6.08 -3.05 -8.44
N HIS A 184 -6.00 -4.15 -9.18
CA HIS A 184 -7.16 -4.91 -9.64
C HIS A 184 -7.05 -6.35 -9.17
N ARG A 185 -8.16 -6.90 -8.69
CA ARG A 185 -8.32 -8.33 -8.44
C ARG A 185 -8.97 -8.94 -9.66
N ASN A 186 -8.35 -9.97 -10.22
CA ASN A 186 -8.92 -10.69 -11.34
C ASN A 186 -9.05 -12.17 -10.97
N THR A 187 -10.23 -12.73 -11.15
CA THR A 187 -10.51 -14.15 -10.92
C THR A 187 -10.80 -14.83 -12.25
N ARG A 188 -10.25 -16.02 -12.45
CA ARG A 188 -10.51 -16.82 -13.65
C ARG A 188 -10.51 -18.31 -13.31
N CYS A 189 -11.31 -19.07 -14.04
CA CYS A 189 -11.21 -20.52 -14.04
C CYS A 189 -10.15 -20.95 -15.07
N VAL A 190 -9.24 -21.82 -14.66
CA VAL A 190 -8.20 -22.40 -15.51
C VAL A 190 -8.40 -23.91 -15.56
N CYS A 191 -8.37 -24.46 -16.77
CA CYS A 191 -8.36 -25.89 -17.00
C CYS A 191 -6.90 -26.38 -17.01
N SER A 192 -6.65 -27.58 -16.46
CA SER A 192 -5.35 -28.25 -16.55
C SER A 192 -5.11 -28.84 -17.94
#